data_AF-A0A1G0QUG4-F1
#
_entry.id   AF-A0A1G0QUG4-F1
#
_cell.length_a   1.000
_cell.length_b   1.000
_cell.length_c   1.000
_cell.angle_alpha   90.00
_cell.angle_beta   90.00
_cell.angle_gamma   90.00
#
_symmetry.space_group_name_H-M   'P 1'
#
loop_
_entity.id
_entity.type
_entity.pdbx_description
1 polymer ?
#
loop_
_entity_poly.entity_id
_entity_poly.type
_entity_poly.pdbx_seq_one_letter_code
_entity_poly.pdbx_strand_id
1 'polypeptide(L)'
;MPYGFFSGSGAALGYDPETYKLYRLDENDIGYSHLSVLMGGPEVAFELTHLLQNKKWDKLWMQFCKLYAAPKEVIEKEFGKGVKLGDPGPWYARLPAYYAKVTGDKTYSARAWDEFFNAGAKRYHTDFDMQKFDGIESLQPVYEVKGVSTNNTAQWCLNAIELLQLVGNELPEDNPRIQDANSEEKSN
;
A
#
# COMPACT_ATOMS: atom_id res chain seq x y z
N MET A 1 -22.40 4.35 -7.44
CA MET A 1 -21.20 4.28 -6.57
C MET A 1 -20.62 5.68 -6.40
N PRO A 2 -21.17 6.50 -5.49
CA PRO A 2 -20.78 7.91 -5.34
C PRO A 2 -19.35 8.10 -4.82
N TYR A 3 -18.80 7.09 -4.13
CA TYR A 3 -17.45 7.12 -3.55
C TYR A 3 -16.48 6.19 -4.29
N GLY A 4 -16.79 5.86 -5.56
CA GLY A 4 -15.99 4.95 -6.37
C GLY A 4 -15.80 3.59 -5.69
N PHE A 5 -14.55 3.09 -5.66
CA PHE A 5 -14.19 1.84 -4.98
C PHE A 5 -14.39 1.86 -3.45
N PHE A 6 -14.58 3.04 -2.85
CA PHE A 6 -14.92 3.16 -1.43
C PHE A 6 -16.43 3.06 -1.17
N SER A 7 -17.27 2.79 -2.18
CA SER A 7 -18.74 2.79 -2.03
C SER A 7 -19.32 1.59 -1.26
N GLY A 8 -18.48 0.81 -0.57
CA GLY A 8 -18.87 -0.36 0.22
C GLY A 8 -18.23 -0.33 1.62
N SER A 9 -19.03 -0.55 2.67
CA SER A 9 -18.48 -0.76 4.01
C SER A 9 -17.65 -2.04 4.03
N GLY A 10 -16.43 -2.00 4.58
CA GLY A 10 -15.49 -3.12 4.50
C GLY A 10 -15.13 -3.53 3.06
N ALA A 11 -15.27 -2.61 2.09
CA ALA A 11 -15.18 -2.88 0.65
C ALA A 11 -16.17 -3.93 0.11
N ALA A 12 -17.25 -4.23 0.83
CA ALA A 12 -18.27 -5.17 0.39
C ALA A 12 -19.20 -4.53 -0.66
N LEU A 13 -19.40 -5.22 -1.77
CA LEU A 13 -20.37 -4.88 -2.82
C LEU A 13 -21.25 -6.10 -3.10
N GLY A 14 -22.52 -5.86 -3.41
CA GLY A 14 -23.40 -6.88 -3.95
C GLY A 14 -23.05 -7.16 -5.42
N TYR A 15 -23.27 -8.39 -5.86
CA TYR A 15 -23.09 -8.82 -7.24
C TYR A 15 -24.36 -9.51 -7.73
N ASP A 16 -24.89 -9.04 -8.85
CA ASP A 16 -26.02 -9.66 -9.55
C ASP A 16 -25.48 -10.57 -10.67
N PRO A 17 -25.65 -11.91 -10.56
CA PRO A 17 -25.13 -12.85 -11.55
C PRO A 17 -25.91 -12.86 -12.87
N GLU A 18 -27.13 -12.32 -12.92
CA GLU A 18 -27.91 -12.22 -14.16
C GLU A 18 -27.48 -11.02 -14.99
N THR A 19 -27.20 -9.89 -14.33
CA THR A 19 -26.82 -8.64 -15.02
C THR A 19 -25.32 -8.36 -15.01
N TYR A 20 -24.54 -9.13 -14.26
CA TYR A 20 -23.10 -8.96 -14.04
C TYR A 20 -22.73 -7.60 -13.44
N LYS A 21 -23.66 -6.97 -12.71
CA LYS A 21 -23.48 -5.64 -12.12
C LYS A 21 -23.10 -5.75 -10.65
N LEU A 22 -22.12 -4.93 -10.28
CA LEU A 22 -21.84 -4.63 -8.87
C LEU A 22 -22.75 -3.50 -8.38
N TYR A 23 -23.25 -3.63 -7.16
CA TYR A 23 -24.10 -2.64 -6.51
C TYR A 23 -23.73 -2.48 -5.03
N ARG A 24 -24.18 -1.37 -4.44
CA ARG A 24 -23.91 -1.06 -3.02
C ARG A 24 -24.92 -1.78 -2.14
N LEU A 25 -24.48 -2.23 -0.97
CA LEU A 25 -25.35 -2.90 -0.01
C LEU A 25 -26.18 -1.88 0.79
N ASP A 26 -25.61 -0.70 1.08
CA ASP A 26 -26.32 0.43 1.68
C ASP A 26 -26.04 1.76 0.93
N GLU A 27 -27.03 2.66 0.91
CA GLU A 27 -26.90 3.98 0.26
C GLU A 27 -25.90 4.92 0.95
N ASN A 28 -25.57 4.67 2.22
CA ASN A 28 -24.63 5.43 3.03
C ASN A 28 -23.25 4.77 3.13
N ASP A 29 -23.09 3.58 2.55
CA ASP A 29 -21.85 2.81 2.59
C ASP A 29 -20.67 3.62 2.05
N ILE A 30 -19.68 3.80 2.92
CA ILE A 30 -18.37 4.32 2.58
C ILE A 30 -17.35 3.57 3.43
N GLY A 31 -16.33 3.01 2.81
CA GLY A 31 -15.36 2.21 3.54
C GLY A 31 -14.28 1.62 2.67
N TYR A 32 -13.40 0.87 3.32
CA TYR A 32 -12.26 0.19 2.71
C TYR A 32 -12.07 -1.16 3.38
N SER A 33 -11.32 -2.04 2.73
CA SER A 33 -10.72 -3.21 3.36
C SER A 33 -9.23 -3.17 3.08
N HIS A 34 -8.40 -3.25 4.11
CA HIS A 34 -6.96 -3.30 3.89
C HIS A 34 -6.56 -4.50 3.02
N LEU A 35 -7.27 -5.63 3.15
CA LEU A 35 -7.02 -6.82 2.34
C LEU A 35 -7.26 -6.61 0.84
N SER A 36 -8.12 -5.67 0.44
CA SER A 36 -8.32 -5.38 -0.99
C SER A 36 -7.07 -4.78 -1.64
N VAL A 37 -6.16 -4.21 -0.84
CA VAL A 37 -4.86 -3.69 -1.31
C VAL A 37 -3.75 -4.74 -1.20
N LEU A 38 -3.83 -5.65 -0.24
CA LEU A 38 -2.74 -6.60 0.08
C LEU A 38 -2.82 -7.91 -0.72
N MET A 39 -3.95 -8.19 -1.37
CA MET A 39 -4.24 -9.48 -2.02
C MET A 39 -4.33 -9.36 -3.56
N GLY A 40 -3.38 -8.67 -4.19
CA GLY A 40 -3.30 -8.59 -5.66
C GLY A 40 -4.20 -7.52 -6.32
N GLY A 41 -4.96 -6.76 -5.53
CA GLY A 41 -5.89 -5.75 -6.05
C GLY A 41 -5.20 -4.67 -6.89
N PRO A 42 -4.14 -4.02 -6.41
CA PRO A 42 -3.38 -3.03 -7.17
C PRO A 42 -2.77 -3.59 -8.45
N GLU A 43 -2.18 -4.78 -8.39
CA GLU A 43 -1.51 -5.44 -9.51
C GLU A 43 -2.51 -5.74 -10.64
N VAL A 44 -3.67 -6.31 -10.29
CA VAL A 44 -4.79 -6.51 -11.24
C VAL A 44 -5.28 -5.17 -11.78
N ALA A 45 -5.37 -4.13 -10.95
CA ALA A 45 -5.83 -2.83 -11.39
C ALA A 45 -4.84 -2.13 -12.34
N PHE A 46 -3.53 -2.30 -12.14
CA PHE A 46 -2.50 -1.79 -13.05
C PHE A 46 -2.66 -2.40 -14.45
N GLU A 47 -2.82 -3.72 -14.53
CA GLU A 47 -3.04 -4.41 -15.81
C GLU A 47 -4.38 -4.04 -16.45
N LEU A 48 -5.47 -4.07 -15.66
CA LEU A 48 -6.81 -3.75 -16.15
C LEU A 48 -6.92 -2.31 -16.66
N THR A 49 -6.23 -1.36 -16.04
CA THR A 49 -6.22 0.04 -16.50
C THR A 49 -5.74 0.13 -17.95
N HIS A 50 -4.70 -0.61 -18.31
CA HIS A 50 -4.18 -0.64 -19.68
C HIS A 50 -5.07 -1.45 -20.64
N LEU A 51 -5.66 -2.55 -20.17
CA LEU A 51 -6.50 -3.44 -20.99
C LEU A 51 -7.87 -2.84 -21.31
N LEU A 52 -8.53 -2.21 -20.33
CA LEU A 52 -9.89 -1.71 -20.48
C LEU A 52 -9.98 -0.44 -21.30
N GLN A 53 -8.91 0.38 -21.31
CA GLN A 53 -8.86 1.69 -21.97
C GLN A 53 -10.10 2.56 -21.67
N ASN A 54 -10.57 2.50 -20.43
CA ASN A 54 -11.85 3.07 -20.02
C ASN A 54 -11.64 4.23 -19.07
N LYS A 55 -11.88 5.45 -19.57
CA LYS A 55 -11.68 6.69 -18.79
C LYS A 55 -12.45 6.73 -17.46
N LYS A 56 -13.59 6.03 -17.36
CA LYS A 56 -14.34 5.95 -16.09
C LYS A 56 -13.61 5.05 -15.10
N TRP A 57 -13.09 3.91 -15.56
CA TRP A 57 -12.23 3.05 -14.75
C TRP A 57 -10.99 3.81 -14.27
N ASP A 58 -10.27 4.47 -15.18
CA ASP A 58 -9.04 5.20 -14.86
C ASP A 58 -9.29 6.25 -13.78
N LYS A 59 -10.39 7.02 -13.92
CA LYS A 59 -10.79 8.00 -12.91
C LYS A 59 -11.05 7.36 -11.54
N LEU A 60 -11.77 6.24 -11.50
CA LEU A 60 -12.11 5.55 -10.25
C LEU A 60 -10.87 4.94 -9.59
N TRP A 61 -9.98 4.34 -10.38
CA TRP A 61 -8.74 3.77 -9.88
C TRP A 61 -7.80 4.84 -9.34
N MET A 62 -7.62 5.93 -10.09
CA MET A 62 -6.83 7.08 -9.64
C MET A 62 -7.40 7.73 -8.39
N GLN A 63 -8.73 7.80 -8.25
CA GLN A 63 -9.37 8.27 -7.02
C GLN A 63 -9.04 7.36 -5.83
N PHE A 64 -9.03 6.04 -6.03
CA PHE A 64 -8.63 5.09 -4.98
C PHE A 64 -7.17 5.25 -4.58
N CYS A 65 -6.25 5.30 -5.55
CA CYS A 65 -4.82 5.51 -5.31
C CYS A 65 -4.52 6.83 -4.58
N LYS A 66 -5.25 7.90 -4.93
CA LYS A 66 -5.12 9.23 -4.31
C LYS A 66 -5.55 9.22 -2.84
N LEU A 67 -6.69 8.58 -2.54
CA LEU A 67 -7.39 8.78 -1.27
C LEU A 67 -7.12 7.70 -0.23
N TYR A 68 -6.65 6.51 -0.61
CA TYR A 68 -6.28 5.50 0.37
C TYR A 68 -5.17 6.05 1.27
N ALA A 69 -5.35 5.93 2.59
CA ALA A 69 -4.53 6.50 3.66
C ALA A 69 -4.36 8.03 3.64
N ALA A 70 -5.14 8.77 2.82
CA ALA A 70 -5.03 10.22 2.76
C ALA A 70 -5.55 10.89 4.04
N PRO A 71 -5.08 12.11 4.36
CA PRO A 71 -5.65 12.90 5.46
C PRO A 71 -7.16 13.07 5.31
N LYS A 72 -7.87 13.10 6.44
CA LYS A 72 -9.34 13.19 6.49
C LYS A 72 -9.86 14.41 5.73
N GLU A 73 -9.11 15.50 5.76
CA GLU A 73 -9.43 16.77 5.09
C GLU A 73 -9.38 16.63 3.56
N VAL A 74 -8.49 15.78 3.04
CA VAL A 74 -8.42 15.48 1.60
C VAL A 74 -9.63 14.65 1.18
N ILE A 75 -10.00 13.66 2.00
CA ILE A 75 -11.17 12.81 1.76
C ILE A 75 -12.46 13.63 1.84
N GLU A 76 -12.59 14.52 2.82
CA GLU A 76 -13.75 15.40 2.98
C GLU A 76 -13.91 16.36 1.80
N LYS A 77 -12.80 16.90 1.26
CA LYS A 77 -12.84 17.73 0.04
C LYS A 77 -13.32 16.95 -1.19
N GLU A 78 -12.98 15.66 -1.29
CA GLU A 78 -13.38 14.85 -2.44
C GLU A 78 -14.84 14.35 -2.32
N PHE A 79 -15.24 13.90 -1.14
CA PHE A 79 -16.52 13.19 -0.94
C PHE A 79 -17.57 13.98 -0.16
N GLY A 80 -17.23 15.17 0.37
CA GLY A 80 -18.11 15.92 1.27
C GLY A 80 -18.35 15.24 2.61
N LYS A 81 -17.57 14.20 2.93
CA LYS A 81 -17.72 13.39 4.13
C LYS A 81 -16.34 13.08 4.73
N GLY A 82 -16.07 13.64 5.90
CA GLY A 82 -14.85 13.37 6.63
C GLY A 82 -14.87 11.96 7.23
N VAL A 83 -14.28 10.99 6.54
CA VAL A 83 -14.09 9.61 7.01
C VAL A 83 -12.64 9.20 6.85
N LYS A 84 -12.22 8.16 7.58
CA LYS A 84 -10.93 7.51 7.40
C LYS A 84 -11.04 6.41 6.36
N LEU A 85 -10.13 6.40 5.39
CA LEU A 85 -10.05 5.39 4.33
C LEU A 85 -8.62 4.86 4.28
N GLY A 86 -8.35 3.71 4.89
CA GLY A 86 -6.99 3.17 4.99
C GLY A 86 -6.20 3.66 6.20
N ASP A 87 -5.07 3.01 6.40
CA ASP A 87 -4.00 3.42 7.31
C ASP A 87 -2.74 3.65 6.48
N PRO A 88 -1.93 4.69 6.77
CA PRO A 88 -0.63 4.83 6.12
C PRO A 88 0.28 3.69 6.56
N GLY A 89 1.13 3.21 5.66
CA GLY A 89 1.96 2.05 5.95
C GLY A 89 2.80 1.59 4.78
N PRO A 90 3.92 0.90 5.04
CA PRO A 90 4.78 0.39 3.98
C PRO A 90 4.05 -0.57 3.04
N TRP A 91 2.98 -1.20 3.51
CA TRP A 91 2.21 -2.17 2.73
C TRP A 91 1.29 -1.54 1.68
N TYR A 92 1.05 -0.23 1.75
CA TYR A 92 0.11 0.48 0.86
C TYR A 92 0.78 1.56 0.00
N ALA A 93 2.09 1.79 0.20
CA ALA A 93 2.85 2.87 -0.42
C ALA A 93 2.82 2.84 -1.96
N ARG A 94 2.59 1.68 -2.57
CA ARG A 94 2.40 1.53 -4.03
C ARG A 94 1.24 2.34 -4.59
N LEU A 95 0.20 2.61 -3.78
CA LEU A 95 -0.97 3.36 -4.22
C LEU A 95 -0.63 4.84 -4.51
N PRO A 96 -0.07 5.62 -3.57
CA PRO A 96 0.39 6.97 -3.87
C PRO A 96 1.54 6.97 -4.90
N ALA A 97 2.41 5.95 -4.93
CA ALA A 97 3.46 5.84 -5.95
C ALA A 97 2.88 5.72 -7.38
N TYR A 98 1.85 4.89 -7.56
CA TYR A 98 1.17 4.78 -8.86
C TYR A 98 0.48 6.09 -9.25
N TYR A 99 -0.16 6.76 -8.29
CA TYR A 99 -0.77 8.07 -8.53
C TYR A 99 0.26 9.09 -9.01
N ALA A 100 1.42 9.15 -8.36
CA ALA A 100 2.53 10.02 -8.74
C ALA A 100 3.07 9.68 -10.13
N LYS A 101 3.25 8.39 -10.46
CA LYS A 101 3.72 7.94 -11.78
C LYS A 101 2.80 8.40 -12.91
N VAL A 102 1.49 8.32 -12.73
CA VAL A 102 0.52 8.69 -13.77
C VAL A 102 0.34 10.20 -13.90
N THR A 103 0.41 10.94 -12.78
CA THR A 103 0.13 12.39 -12.77
C THR A 103 1.36 13.27 -12.87
N GLY A 104 2.53 12.75 -12.52
CA GLY A 104 3.76 13.53 -12.30
C GLY A 104 3.74 14.33 -10.99
N ASP A 105 2.77 14.12 -10.10
CA ASP A 105 2.67 14.85 -8.83
C ASP A 105 3.67 14.31 -7.80
N LYS A 106 4.77 15.06 -7.63
CA LYS A 106 5.86 14.74 -6.70
C LYS A 106 5.47 14.75 -5.22
N THR A 107 4.31 15.32 -4.87
CA THR A 107 3.84 15.24 -3.49
C THR A 107 3.42 13.82 -3.11
N TYR A 108 2.93 13.04 -4.08
CA TYR A 108 2.52 11.65 -3.86
C TYR A 108 3.69 10.66 -3.90
N SER A 109 4.75 10.92 -4.66
CA SER A 109 5.98 10.12 -4.60
C SER A 109 6.68 10.30 -3.26
N ALA A 110 6.81 11.55 -2.79
CA ALA A 110 7.35 11.85 -1.46
C ALA A 110 6.53 11.17 -0.36
N ARG A 111 5.19 11.23 -0.46
CA ARG A 111 4.29 10.51 0.43
C ARG A 111 4.48 8.99 0.37
N ALA A 112 4.66 8.41 -0.82
CA ALA A 112 4.88 6.98 -0.96
C ALA A 112 6.17 6.53 -0.25
N TRP A 113 7.27 7.24 -0.46
CA TRP A 113 8.54 6.93 0.21
C TRP A 113 8.48 7.16 1.72
N ASP A 114 7.79 8.21 2.17
CA ASP A 114 7.55 8.45 3.60
C ASP A 114 6.71 7.32 4.22
N GLU A 115 5.61 6.91 3.57
CA GLU A 115 4.81 5.77 4.03
C GLU A 115 5.63 4.46 4.05
N PHE A 116 6.55 4.28 3.11
CA PHE A 116 7.41 3.11 3.01
C PHE A 116 8.49 3.04 4.10
N PHE A 117 9.15 4.16 4.40
CA PHE A 117 10.26 4.18 5.36
C PHE A 117 9.82 4.52 6.79
N ASN A 118 8.83 5.40 6.97
CA ASN A 118 8.56 6.08 8.24
C ASN A 118 7.20 5.74 8.87
N ALA A 119 6.29 5.04 8.17
CA ALA A 119 4.98 4.74 8.74
C ALA A 119 5.06 3.76 9.91
N GLY A 120 4.90 4.29 11.13
CA GLY A 120 4.72 3.50 12.34
C GLY A 120 5.90 2.58 12.66
N ALA A 121 7.11 3.14 12.66
CA ALA A 121 8.41 2.47 12.81
C ALA A 121 8.52 1.40 13.91
N LYS A 122 7.59 1.31 14.87
CA LYS A 122 7.56 0.25 15.89
C LYS A 122 6.83 -1.03 15.47
N ARG A 123 5.85 -0.96 14.56
CA ARG A 123 5.01 -2.14 14.19
C ARG A 123 5.69 -3.04 13.15
N TYR A 124 6.57 -2.47 12.33
CA TYR A 124 7.19 -3.14 11.18
C TYR A 124 8.73 -3.15 11.27
N HIS A 125 9.28 -2.96 12.46
CA HIS A 125 10.73 -3.00 12.66
C HIS A 125 11.24 -4.44 12.62
N THR A 126 12.22 -4.68 11.76
CA THR A 126 13.01 -5.90 11.70
C THR A 126 14.46 -5.46 11.85
N ASP A 127 15.17 -6.02 12.83
CA ASP A 127 16.59 -5.73 13.09
C ASP A 127 17.54 -6.66 12.31
N PHE A 128 16.99 -7.69 11.66
CA PHE A 128 17.72 -8.70 10.90
C PHE A 128 18.79 -9.45 11.72
N ASP A 129 18.72 -9.38 13.05
CA ASP A 129 19.57 -10.14 13.96
C ASP A 129 19.08 -11.58 14.04
N MET A 130 19.86 -12.51 13.47
CA MET A 130 19.54 -13.93 13.46
C MET A 130 20.01 -14.57 14.75
N GLN A 131 19.05 -14.97 15.59
CA GLN A 131 19.31 -15.57 16.89
C GLN A 131 19.12 -17.08 16.83
N LYS A 132 20.10 -17.82 17.34
CA LYS A 132 20.02 -19.27 17.49
C LYS A 132 19.47 -19.62 18.87
N PHE A 133 18.43 -20.43 18.90
CA PHE A 133 17.88 -21.02 20.12
C PHE A 133 18.18 -22.52 20.11
N ASP A 134 19.07 -22.97 21.00
CA ASP A 134 19.46 -24.39 21.13
C ASP A 134 19.43 -24.91 22.58
N GLY A 135 18.80 -24.15 23.47
CA GLY A 135 18.58 -24.49 24.88
C GLY A 135 17.12 -24.84 25.20
N ILE A 136 16.75 -24.72 26.49
CA ILE A 136 15.43 -25.09 27.02
C ILE A 136 14.24 -24.33 26.41
N GLU A 137 14.51 -23.21 25.73
CA GLU A 137 13.52 -22.39 25.01
C GLU A 137 12.97 -23.08 23.75
N SER A 138 13.64 -24.15 23.28
CA SER A 138 13.35 -24.80 21.99
C SER A 138 13.41 -26.33 22.08
N LEU A 139 12.52 -27.03 21.34
CA LEU A 139 12.53 -28.50 21.28
C LEU A 139 13.73 -29.05 20.47
N GLN A 140 14.17 -28.30 19.47
CA GLN A 140 15.31 -28.56 18.60
C GLN A 140 15.96 -27.21 18.26
N PRO A 141 17.25 -27.18 17.86
CA PRO A 141 17.90 -25.95 17.45
C PRO A 141 17.14 -25.23 16.34
N VAL A 142 16.77 -23.97 16.56
CA VAL A 142 16.10 -23.10 15.58
C VAL A 142 16.81 -21.76 15.45
N TYR A 143 16.62 -21.10 14.30
CA TYR A 143 17.05 -19.73 14.07
C TYR A 143 15.80 -18.85 13.92
N GLU A 144 15.77 -17.74 14.64
CA GLU A 144 14.70 -16.75 14.53
C GLU A 144 15.29 -15.37 14.25
N VAL A 145 14.53 -14.55 13.53
CA VAL A 145 14.84 -13.13 13.31
C VAL A 145 13.66 -12.33 13.83
N LYS A 146 13.91 -11.49 14.84
CA LYS A 146 12.85 -10.75 15.49
C LYS A 146 12.21 -9.75 14.52
N GLY A 147 10.88 -9.70 14.53
CA GLY A 147 10.12 -8.79 13.68
C GLY A 147 9.98 -9.25 12.23
N VAL A 148 10.56 -10.38 11.82
CA VAL A 148 10.22 -11.02 10.54
C VAL A 148 8.88 -11.73 10.67
N SER A 149 8.02 -11.53 9.67
CA SER A 149 6.81 -12.34 9.49
C SER A 149 6.54 -12.46 8.00
N THR A 150 5.93 -13.56 7.57
CA THR A 150 5.61 -13.81 6.15
C THR A 150 4.81 -12.66 5.55
N ASN A 151 3.81 -12.13 6.28
CA ASN A 151 2.99 -11.02 5.81
C ASN A 151 3.80 -9.73 5.66
N ASN A 152 4.62 -9.39 6.65
CA ASN A 152 5.44 -8.18 6.59
C ASN A 152 6.46 -8.28 5.46
N THR A 153 7.19 -9.39 5.36
CA THR A 153 8.19 -9.63 4.32
C THR A 153 7.57 -9.55 2.93
N ALA A 154 6.46 -10.23 2.69
CA ALA A 154 5.81 -10.22 1.39
C ALA A 154 5.37 -8.81 0.97
N GLN A 155 4.67 -8.08 1.85
CA GLN A 155 4.15 -6.76 1.51
C GLN A 155 5.27 -5.71 1.41
N TRP A 156 6.30 -5.80 2.25
CA TRP A 156 7.45 -4.91 2.17
C TRP A 156 8.21 -5.12 0.86
N CYS A 157 8.51 -6.37 0.47
CA CYS A 157 9.20 -6.66 -0.77
C CYS A 157 8.42 -6.23 -2.01
N LEU A 158 7.11 -6.49 -2.06
CA LEU A 158 6.26 -6.05 -3.17
C LEU A 158 6.29 -4.52 -3.31
N ASN A 159 6.07 -3.79 -2.22
CA ASN A 159 6.11 -2.33 -2.26
C ASN A 159 7.51 -1.81 -2.62
N ALA A 160 8.59 -2.43 -2.14
CA ALA A 160 9.95 -2.05 -2.53
C ALA A 160 10.15 -2.14 -4.06
N ILE A 161 9.77 -3.27 -4.66
CA ILE A 161 9.88 -3.50 -6.11
C ILE A 161 9.03 -2.48 -6.88
N GLU A 162 7.77 -2.32 -6.48
CA GLU A 162 6.83 -1.43 -7.16
C GLU A 162 7.23 0.05 -7.04
N LEU A 163 7.65 0.51 -5.86
CA LEU A 163 8.08 1.90 -5.68
C LEU A 163 9.32 2.21 -6.51
N LEU A 164 10.30 1.29 -6.57
CA LEU A 164 11.46 1.45 -7.43
C LEU A 164 11.07 1.58 -8.91
N GLN A 165 10.10 0.78 -9.36
CA GLN A 165 9.61 0.84 -10.74
C GLN A 165 8.78 2.11 -11.04
N LEU A 166 7.95 2.54 -10.10
CA LEU A 166 7.01 3.63 -10.30
C LEU A 166 7.66 5.00 -10.09
N VAL A 167 8.42 5.16 -9.00
CA VAL A 167 8.95 6.45 -8.50
C VAL A 167 10.38 6.32 -7.97
N GLY A 168 11.16 5.34 -8.45
CA GLY A 168 12.55 5.10 -8.01
C GLY A 168 13.50 6.25 -8.30
N ASN A 169 13.20 7.09 -9.30
CA ASN A 169 13.96 8.31 -9.60
C ASN A 169 13.76 9.42 -8.54
N GLU A 170 12.85 9.23 -7.59
CA GLU A 170 12.54 10.17 -6.50
C GLU A 170 12.82 9.53 -5.13
N LEU A 171 13.64 8.48 -5.10
CA LEU A 171 14.12 7.84 -3.87
C LEU A 171 14.90 8.86 -3.00
N PRO A 172 14.57 9.03 -1.71
CA PRO A 172 15.24 10.00 -0.85
C PRO A 172 16.67 9.55 -0.48
N GLU A 173 17.68 10.20 -1.05
CA GLU A 173 19.12 9.87 -0.82
C GLU A 173 19.56 10.10 0.65
N ASP A 174 18.84 10.93 1.38
CA ASP A 174 19.11 11.27 2.78
C ASP A 174 18.54 10.27 3.79
N ASN A 175 17.86 9.19 3.33
CA ASN A 175 17.34 8.18 4.23
C ASN A 175 18.48 7.34 4.86
N PRO A 176 18.52 7.16 6.19
CA PRO A 176 19.55 6.37 6.85
C PRO A 176 19.70 4.96 6.29
N ARG A 177 18.59 4.29 5.93
CA ARG A 177 18.63 2.93 5.36
C ARG A 177 19.32 2.86 3.99
N ILE A 178 19.37 3.97 3.25
CA ILE A 178 20.06 4.06 1.95
C ILE A 178 21.53 4.43 2.16
N GLN A 179 21.81 5.29 3.14
CA GLN A 179 23.18 5.67 3.49
C GLN A 179 23.98 4.49 4.05
N ASP A 180 23.37 3.65 4.89
CA ASP A 180 23.99 2.45 5.45
C ASP A 180 24.41 1.48 4.33
N ALA A 181 23.53 1.21 3.36
CA ALA A 181 23.84 0.35 2.21
C ALA A 181 25.02 0.88 1.36
N ASN A 182 25.06 2.18 1.09
CA ASN A 182 26.16 2.81 0.35
C ASN A 182 27.50 2.80 1.09
N SER A 183 27.48 2.66 2.43
CA SER A 183 28.69 2.59 3.25
C SER A 183 29.29 1.18 3.28
N GLU A 184 28.45 0.14 3.26
CA GLU A 184 28.86 -1.26 3.14
C GLU A 184 29.46 -1.57 1.76
N GLU A 185 28.92 -0.97 0.69
CA GLU A 185 29.48 -1.13 -0.67
C GLU A 185 30.88 -0.51 -0.82
N LYS A 186 31.21 0.54 -0.07
CA LYS A 186 32.52 1.19 -0.11
C LYS A 186 33.59 0.51 0.75
N SER A 187 33.19 -0.45 1.58
CA SER A 187 34.08 -1.17 2.49
C SER A 187 34.41 -2.60 2.02
N ASN A 188 33.86 -3.02 0.87
CA ASN A 188 34.24 -4.22 0.11
C ASN A 188 35.04 -3.85 -1.15
#